data_AF-T2M972-F1
#
_entry.id   AF-T2M972-F1
#
_cell.length_a   1.000
_cell.length_b   1.000
_cell.length_c   1.000
_cell.angle_alpha   90.00
_cell.angle_beta   90.00
_cell.angle_gamma   90.00
#
_symmetry.space_group_name_H-M   'P 1'
#
loop_
_entity.id
_entity.type
_entity.pdbx_description
1 polymer ?
#
loop_
_entity_poly.entity_id
_entity_poly.type
_entity_poly.pdbx_seq_one_letter_code
_entity_poly.pdbx_strand_id
1 'polypeptide(L)'
;MNKKKIISIMSLLNIFNITFIVLLFYVQFSISKKTADRKDIENKINEITKALNINSTKNSTDGEKKKHPKIEEYSKNAHLRPTKCQVCRVLSEELLTEVQRSSSNNQELWLTNRLDGEDNDDEKKGKKISYKTSELRLMDILDRVCNNVYDYRSIAGPDFPYIKGVKSMFRQHLEDMMGQHKLSVKLDAPEELVEDPTYELRRMQYKCNQMIEEFEDDIYDWYLKNQSENPLEFICADKVLTSKEQDCLYASTEVPDFATQPKPIDKDESTKRNFHRGANLEL
;
A
#
# COMPACT_ATOMS: atom_id res chain seq x y z
N MET A 1 29.73 7.86 -69.64
CA MET A 1 29.16 7.88 -68.27
C MET A 1 28.43 9.21 -68.04
N ASN A 2 27.13 9.15 -67.76
CA ASN A 2 26.15 10.22 -68.02
C ASN A 2 26.18 11.38 -67.02
N LYS A 3 26.60 12.59 -67.47
CA LYS A 3 26.50 13.87 -66.73
C LYS A 3 25.09 14.16 -66.18
N LYS A 4 24.03 13.64 -66.82
CA LYS A 4 22.64 13.78 -66.34
C LYS A 4 22.35 13.07 -65.00
N LYS A 5 23.02 11.96 -64.68
CA LYS A 5 22.85 11.27 -63.38
C LYS A 5 23.51 12.04 -62.22
N ILE A 6 24.65 12.69 -62.47
CA ILE A 6 25.39 13.43 -61.44
C ILE A 6 24.63 14.70 -61.02
N ILE A 7 24.00 15.41 -61.96
CA ILE A 7 23.20 16.62 -61.67
C ILE A 7 21.94 16.26 -60.85
N SER A 8 21.31 15.12 -61.14
CA SER A 8 20.14 14.65 -60.37
C SER A 8 20.51 14.26 -58.93
N ILE A 9 21.67 13.63 -58.71
CA ILE A 9 22.16 13.23 -57.39
C ILE A 9 22.60 14.46 -56.57
N MET A 10 23.26 15.45 -57.19
CA MET A 10 23.62 16.70 -56.50
C MET A 10 22.39 17.52 -56.09
N SER A 11 21.33 17.54 -56.91
CA SER A 11 20.07 18.21 -56.55
C SER A 11 19.38 17.53 -55.35
N LEU A 12 19.36 16.18 -55.35
CA LEU A 12 18.78 15.41 -54.24
C LEU A 12 19.57 15.56 -52.93
N LEU A 13 20.90 15.59 -52.98
CA LEU A 13 21.76 15.86 -51.82
C LEU A 13 21.53 17.27 -51.24
N ASN A 14 21.28 18.26 -52.11
CA ASN A 14 21.03 19.63 -51.65
C ASN A 14 19.65 19.76 -50.99
N ILE A 15 18.63 19.08 -51.54
CA ILE A 15 17.29 19.02 -50.93
C ILE A 15 17.35 18.31 -49.58
N PHE A 16 18.07 17.19 -49.47
CA PHE A 16 18.25 16.47 -48.21
C PHE A 16 18.96 17.30 -47.14
N ASN A 17 19.95 18.11 -47.52
CA ASN A 17 20.63 19.02 -46.61
C ASN A 17 19.70 20.13 -46.11
N ILE A 18 18.89 20.71 -47.01
CA ILE A 18 17.94 21.78 -46.64
C ILE A 18 16.85 21.23 -45.72
N THR A 19 16.29 20.05 -45.98
CA THR A 19 15.27 19.45 -45.11
C THR A 19 15.84 19.07 -43.75
N PHE A 20 17.07 18.56 -43.68
CA PHE A 20 17.74 18.24 -42.42
C PHE A 20 18.04 19.50 -41.60
N ILE A 21 18.50 20.58 -42.23
CA ILE A 21 18.73 21.86 -41.55
C ILE A 21 17.40 22.44 -41.01
N VAL A 22 16.33 22.41 -41.80
CA VAL A 22 15.00 22.88 -41.35
C VAL A 22 14.48 22.03 -40.18
N LEU A 23 14.66 20.72 -40.21
CA LEU A 23 14.32 19.83 -39.08
C LEU A 23 15.14 20.16 -37.82
N LEU A 24 16.45 20.39 -37.96
CA LEU A 24 17.30 20.78 -36.83
C LEU A 24 16.88 22.12 -36.23
N PHE A 25 16.54 23.11 -37.05
CA PHE A 25 16.01 24.39 -36.57
C PHE A 25 14.65 24.22 -35.88
N TYR A 26 13.76 23.38 -36.41
CA TYR A 26 12.45 23.14 -35.81
C TYR A 26 12.56 22.43 -34.46
N VAL A 27 13.48 21.47 -34.34
CA VAL A 27 13.79 20.77 -33.08
C VAL A 27 14.41 21.73 -32.07
N GLN A 28 15.39 22.54 -32.46
CA GLN A 28 16.03 23.54 -31.57
C GLN A 28 15.05 24.61 -31.10
N PHE A 29 14.16 25.09 -31.99
CA PHE A 29 13.12 26.06 -31.64
C PHE A 29 12.10 25.45 -30.66
N SER A 30 11.70 24.18 -30.88
CA SER A 30 10.79 23.46 -29.98
C SER A 30 11.39 23.20 -28.60
N ILE A 31 12.68 22.85 -28.53
CA ILE A 31 13.40 22.67 -27.26
C ILE A 31 13.50 24.00 -26.51
N SER A 32 13.89 25.09 -27.18
CA SER A 32 13.94 26.43 -26.57
C SER A 32 12.59 26.84 -25.98
N LYS A 33 11.49 26.65 -26.73
CA LYS A 33 10.15 26.99 -26.26
C LYS A 33 9.75 26.19 -25.01
N LYS A 34 10.03 24.88 -25.00
CA LYS A 34 9.77 24.00 -23.84
C LYS A 34 10.59 24.38 -22.60
N THR A 35 11.82 24.88 -22.77
CA THR A 35 12.64 25.37 -21.65
C THR A 35 12.19 26.73 -21.11
N ALA A 36 11.64 27.60 -21.96
CA ALA A 36 11.07 28.88 -21.54
C ALA A 36 9.79 28.68 -20.72
N ASP A 37 8.90 27.78 -21.15
CA ASP A 37 7.67 27.45 -20.43
C ASP A 37 7.96 26.82 -19.05
N ARG A 38 9.03 26.01 -18.94
CA ARG A 38 9.45 25.42 -17.65
C ARG A 38 9.89 26.47 -16.63
N LYS A 39 10.62 27.50 -17.06
CA LYS A 39 11.09 28.59 -16.18
C LYS A 39 9.94 29.49 -15.73
N ASP A 40 8.95 29.72 -16.58
CA ASP A 40 7.76 30.51 -16.21
C ASP A 40 6.90 29.78 -15.16
N ILE A 41 6.79 28.45 -15.27
CA ILE A 41 6.11 27.61 -14.27
C ILE A 41 6.86 27.61 -12.94
N GLU A 42 8.19 27.46 -12.94
CA GLU A 42 9.01 27.51 -11.71
C GLU A 42 8.89 28.86 -10.99
N ASN A 43 8.86 29.97 -11.71
CA ASN A 43 8.68 31.30 -11.12
C ASN A 43 7.29 31.47 -10.49
N LYS A 44 6.23 30.97 -11.15
CA LYS A 44 4.86 30.99 -10.60
C LYS A 44 4.73 30.12 -9.35
N ILE A 45 5.37 28.95 -9.31
CA ILE A 45 5.40 28.09 -8.12
C ILE A 45 6.13 28.78 -6.97
N ASN A 46 7.24 29.48 -7.24
CA ASN A 46 7.98 30.21 -6.22
C ASN A 46 7.19 31.41 -5.65
N GLU A 47 6.43 32.13 -6.49
CA GLU A 47 5.53 33.18 -6.01
C GLU A 47 4.39 32.64 -5.15
N ILE A 48 3.76 31.53 -5.56
CA ILE A 48 2.71 30.87 -4.77
C ILE A 48 3.28 30.39 -3.42
N THR A 49 4.47 29.79 -3.42
CA THR A 49 5.14 29.32 -2.18
C THR A 49 5.48 30.49 -1.25
N LYS A 50 5.85 31.64 -1.81
CA LYS A 50 6.15 32.87 -1.04
C LYS A 50 4.88 33.51 -0.46
N ALA A 51 3.76 33.46 -1.19
CA ALA A 51 2.46 33.94 -0.73
C ALA A 51 1.85 33.07 0.38
N LEU A 52 2.11 31.76 0.37
CA LEU A 52 1.63 30.84 1.40
C LEU A 52 2.39 30.95 2.74
N ASN A 53 3.65 31.42 2.73
CA ASN A 53 4.50 31.47 3.92
C ASN A 53 4.29 32.67 4.87
N ILE A 54 3.25 33.50 4.68
CA ILE A 54 3.03 34.71 5.51
C ILE A 54 1.90 34.59 6.55
N ASN A 55 1.08 33.53 6.53
CA ASN A 55 -0.10 33.44 7.43
C ASN A 55 0.04 32.51 8.66
N SER A 56 1.25 32.12 9.07
CA SER A 56 1.45 31.23 10.25
C SER A 56 2.28 31.81 11.40
N THR A 57 2.40 33.14 11.52
CA THR A 57 2.99 33.71 12.74
C THR A 57 2.13 34.83 13.31
N LYS A 58 1.73 34.64 14.59
CA LYS A 58 0.87 35.44 15.50
C LYS A 58 -0.60 34.97 15.54
N ASN A 59 -1.18 34.49 16.64
CA ASN A 59 -0.85 34.52 18.07
C ASN A 59 -1.57 33.37 18.79
N SER A 60 -0.91 32.69 19.71
CA SER A 60 -1.56 32.08 20.89
C SER A 60 -0.52 32.04 22.00
N THR A 61 -0.57 33.07 22.85
CA THR A 61 -0.01 33.01 24.20
C THR A 61 -0.98 32.19 25.04
N ASP A 62 -0.78 30.87 25.05
CA ASP A 62 -1.21 30.01 26.14
C ASP A 62 -0.22 28.83 26.23
N GLY A 63 0.18 28.44 27.43
CA GLY A 63 1.44 27.73 27.73
C GLY A 63 1.84 26.61 26.76
N GLU A 64 2.87 26.86 25.95
CA GLU A 64 3.42 25.91 24.99
C GLU A 64 4.19 24.80 25.72
N LYS A 65 3.52 23.68 26.01
CA LYS A 65 4.22 22.41 26.22
C LYS A 65 4.94 22.10 24.90
N LYS A 66 6.26 22.35 24.84
CA LYS A 66 7.11 22.00 23.69
C LYS A 66 6.81 20.55 23.29
N LYS A 67 6.17 20.36 22.14
CA LYS A 67 5.89 19.01 21.62
C LYS A 67 7.22 18.29 21.44
N HIS A 68 7.29 17.02 21.82
CA HIS A 68 8.51 16.23 21.66
C HIS A 68 8.94 16.23 20.18
N PRO A 69 10.23 16.46 19.84
CA PRO A 69 10.68 16.58 18.45
C PRO A 69 10.23 15.42 17.54
N LYS A 70 10.24 14.18 18.07
CA LYS A 70 9.79 12.96 17.35
C LYS A 70 8.31 13.03 16.91
N ILE A 71 7.44 13.74 17.64
CA ILE A 71 6.01 13.88 17.30
C ILE A 71 5.81 14.91 16.19
N GLU A 72 6.56 16.00 16.21
CA GLU A 72 6.48 17.04 15.18
C GLU A 72 6.97 16.51 13.82
N GLU A 73 8.08 15.77 13.82
CA GLU A 73 8.61 15.11 12.62
C GLU A 73 7.63 14.06 12.06
N TYR A 74 7.01 13.26 12.95
CA TYR A 74 6.03 12.25 12.57
C TYR A 74 4.82 12.83 11.82
N SER A 75 4.34 14.00 12.25
CA SER A 75 3.25 14.72 11.58
C SER A 75 3.68 15.32 10.25
N LYS A 76 4.87 15.92 10.17
CA LYS A 76 5.42 16.50 8.92
C LYS A 76 5.60 15.43 7.83
N ASN A 77 6.07 14.25 8.21
CA ASN A 77 6.36 13.15 7.28
C ASN A 77 5.17 12.18 7.06
N ALA A 78 3.97 12.53 7.53
CA ALA A 78 2.77 11.68 7.37
C ALA A 78 2.38 11.40 5.91
N HIS A 79 2.79 12.24 4.97
CA HIS A 79 2.51 12.04 3.55
C HIS A 79 3.41 10.99 2.87
N LEU A 80 4.58 10.70 3.47
CA LEU A 80 5.55 9.74 2.95
C LEU A 80 5.29 8.31 3.43
N ARG A 81 4.51 8.14 4.51
CA ARG A 81 4.17 6.85 5.10
C ARG A 81 2.92 6.26 4.42
N PRO A 82 2.83 4.92 4.26
CA PRO A 82 3.81 3.91 4.68
C PRO A 82 4.98 3.74 3.71
N THR A 83 6.14 3.34 4.24
CA THR A 83 7.33 2.95 3.45
C THR A 83 7.20 1.52 2.90
N LYS A 84 8.01 1.15 1.90
CA LYS A 84 8.01 -0.22 1.32
C LYS A 84 8.23 -1.28 2.39
N CYS A 85 9.19 -1.06 3.28
CA CYS A 85 9.46 -1.94 4.41
C CYS A 85 8.25 -2.11 5.32
N GLN A 86 7.60 -1.02 5.69
CA GLN A 86 6.45 -1.06 6.59
C GLN A 86 5.28 -1.84 6.00
N VAL A 87 5.02 -1.67 4.70
CA VAL A 87 4.01 -2.45 3.96
C VAL A 87 4.36 -3.93 3.99
N CYS A 88 5.60 -4.28 3.65
CA CYS A 88 6.01 -5.68 3.56
C CYS A 88 5.94 -6.39 4.92
N ARG A 89 6.34 -5.70 6.00
CA ARG A 89 6.25 -6.24 7.34
C ARG A 89 4.81 -6.56 7.73
N VAL A 90 3.88 -5.60 7.55
CA VAL A 90 2.45 -5.82 7.85
C VAL A 90 1.89 -6.95 6.98
N LEU A 91 2.22 -6.98 5.68
CA LEU A 91 1.82 -8.04 4.77
C LEU A 91 2.25 -9.42 5.29
N SER A 92 3.52 -9.57 5.69
CA SER A 92 4.07 -10.86 6.14
C SER A 92 3.50 -11.31 7.48
N GLU A 93 3.29 -10.39 8.42
CA GLU A 93 2.67 -10.69 9.72
C GLU A 93 1.20 -11.15 9.55
N GLU A 94 0.44 -10.47 8.69
CA GLU A 94 -0.95 -10.83 8.41
C GLU A 94 -1.07 -12.12 7.58
N LEU A 95 -0.17 -12.33 6.61
CA LEU A 95 -0.09 -13.56 5.84
C LEU A 95 0.13 -14.77 6.76
N LEU A 96 1.10 -14.67 7.68
CA LEU A 96 1.34 -15.73 8.66
C LEU A 96 0.12 -15.98 9.55
N THR A 97 -0.54 -14.90 10.01
CA THR A 97 -1.73 -14.99 10.86
C THR A 97 -2.88 -15.71 10.16
N GLU A 98 -3.18 -15.38 8.90
CA GLU A 98 -4.26 -16.01 8.13
C GLU A 98 -3.95 -17.47 7.73
N VAL A 99 -2.68 -17.77 7.42
CA VAL A 99 -2.23 -19.16 7.20
C VAL A 99 -2.43 -19.99 8.47
N GLN A 100 -2.03 -19.47 9.64
CA GLN A 100 -2.21 -20.18 10.91
C GLN A 100 -3.69 -20.33 11.27
N ARG A 101 -4.50 -19.28 11.07
CA ARG A 101 -5.95 -19.29 11.32
C ARG A 101 -6.67 -20.37 10.52
N SER A 102 -6.28 -20.56 9.26
CA SER A 102 -6.88 -21.57 8.38
C SER A 102 -6.22 -22.95 8.47
N SER A 103 -5.15 -23.10 9.26
CA SER A 103 -4.38 -24.35 9.38
C SER A 103 -5.16 -25.50 10.03
N SER A 104 -6.24 -25.22 10.77
CA SER A 104 -7.11 -26.23 11.37
C SER A 104 -8.04 -26.90 10.36
N ASN A 105 -8.23 -26.33 9.17
CA ASN A 105 -9.14 -26.85 8.16
C ASN A 105 -8.47 -28.00 7.39
N ASN A 106 -8.79 -29.24 7.75
CA ASN A 106 -8.28 -30.45 7.11
C ASN A 106 -9.15 -30.92 5.93
N GLN A 107 -9.84 -30.00 5.25
CA GLN A 107 -10.71 -30.37 4.12
C GLN A 107 -9.88 -30.90 2.95
N GLU A 108 -10.33 -32.00 2.34
CA GLU A 108 -9.80 -32.50 1.07
C GLU A 108 -10.64 -31.94 -0.08
N LEU A 109 -9.98 -31.43 -1.12
CA LEU A 109 -10.63 -31.01 -2.35
C LEU A 109 -10.54 -32.11 -3.40
N TRP A 110 -11.64 -32.33 -4.10
CA TRP A 110 -11.71 -33.27 -5.22
C TRP A 110 -11.41 -32.53 -6.52
N LEU A 111 -10.38 -32.93 -7.27
CA LEU A 111 -10.22 -32.47 -8.65
C LEU A 111 -11.22 -33.23 -9.52
N THR A 112 -12.39 -32.63 -9.75
CA THR A 112 -13.49 -33.27 -10.52
C THR A 112 -13.33 -33.17 -12.03
N ASN A 113 -12.28 -32.52 -12.54
CA ASN A 113 -12.19 -32.12 -13.95
C ASN A 113 -11.00 -32.77 -14.69
N ARG A 114 -10.87 -34.10 -14.65
CA ARG A 114 -10.12 -34.80 -15.71
C ARG A 114 -11.10 -35.11 -16.84
N LEU A 115 -10.94 -34.40 -17.97
CA LEU A 115 -11.66 -34.66 -19.23
C LEU A 115 -11.05 -35.85 -20.00
N ASP A 116 -9.98 -36.46 -19.49
CA ASP A 116 -9.33 -37.62 -20.09
C ASP A 116 -9.79 -38.90 -19.36
N GLY A 117 -10.80 -39.56 -19.91
CA GLY A 117 -11.26 -40.85 -19.42
C GLY A 117 -12.56 -41.28 -20.04
N GLU A 118 -12.44 -41.87 -21.22
CA GLU A 118 -13.40 -42.75 -21.90
C GLU A 118 -14.29 -43.53 -20.91
N ASP A 119 -15.60 -43.53 -21.21
CA ASP A 119 -16.71 -44.11 -20.45
C ASP A 119 -16.49 -45.60 -20.10
N ASN A 120 -15.69 -45.86 -19.07
CA ASN A 120 -15.59 -47.16 -18.44
C ASN A 120 -15.98 -47.00 -16.97
N ASP A 121 -17.00 -47.77 -16.57
CA ASP A 121 -17.72 -47.75 -15.28
C ASP A 121 -16.86 -48.20 -14.07
N ASP A 122 -15.58 -47.84 -14.03
CA ASP A 122 -14.67 -48.15 -12.93
C ASP A 122 -14.28 -46.85 -12.21
N GLU A 123 -15.03 -46.54 -11.14
CA GLU A 123 -14.66 -45.70 -10.01
C GLU A 123 -13.81 -44.44 -10.36
N LYS A 124 -14.47 -43.30 -10.62
CA LYS A 124 -13.84 -41.99 -10.84
C LYS A 124 -12.93 -41.59 -9.65
N LYS A 125 -11.69 -42.07 -9.62
CA LYS A 125 -10.66 -41.71 -8.63
C LYS A 125 -10.07 -40.35 -8.97
N GLY A 126 -10.83 -39.28 -8.72
CA GLY A 126 -10.30 -37.92 -8.77
C GLY A 126 -9.11 -37.78 -7.83
N LYS A 127 -8.02 -37.12 -8.27
CA LYS A 127 -6.90 -36.80 -7.38
C LYS A 127 -7.44 -35.91 -6.26
N LYS A 128 -7.23 -36.34 -5.02
CA LYS A 128 -7.51 -35.53 -3.84
C LYS A 128 -6.32 -34.63 -3.58
N ILE A 129 -6.54 -33.32 -3.45
CA ILE A 129 -5.53 -32.38 -2.96
C ILE A 129 -5.95 -31.89 -1.57
N SER A 130 -4.96 -31.64 -0.71
CA SER A 130 -5.23 -31.02 0.59
C SER A 130 -5.59 -29.55 0.37
N TYR A 131 -6.65 -29.06 1.02
CA TYR A 131 -6.96 -27.62 1.06
C TYR A 131 -5.79 -26.80 1.62
N LYS A 132 -4.95 -27.40 2.48
CA LYS A 132 -3.80 -26.73 3.08
C LYS A 132 -2.75 -26.29 2.06
N THR A 133 -2.61 -27.04 0.98
CA THR A 133 -1.62 -26.79 -0.06
C THR A 133 -2.29 -26.42 -1.38
N SER A 134 -3.57 -26.03 -1.35
CA SER A 134 -4.28 -25.61 -2.55
C SER A 134 -4.06 -24.12 -2.81
N GLU A 135 -3.93 -23.79 -4.09
CA GLU A 135 -3.87 -22.41 -4.57
C GLU A 135 -5.16 -21.64 -4.25
N LEU A 136 -6.31 -22.33 -4.27
CA LEU A 136 -7.59 -21.75 -3.86
C LEU A 136 -7.54 -21.16 -2.44
N ARG A 137 -6.91 -21.86 -1.48
CA ARG A 137 -6.75 -21.37 -0.12
C ARG A 137 -5.83 -20.14 -0.06
N LEU A 138 -4.79 -20.09 -0.88
CA LEU A 138 -3.90 -18.93 -0.94
C LEU A 138 -4.66 -17.68 -1.42
N MET A 139 -5.51 -17.81 -2.45
CA MET A 139 -6.33 -16.69 -2.93
C MET A 139 -7.29 -16.17 -1.86
N ASP A 140 -7.99 -17.08 -1.15
CA ASP A 140 -8.86 -16.71 -0.02
C ASP A 140 -8.10 -15.97 1.11
N ILE A 141 -6.84 -16.34 1.32
CA ILE A 141 -5.96 -15.71 2.32
C ILE A 141 -5.56 -14.32 1.83
N LEU A 142 -5.02 -14.19 0.61
CA LEU A 142 -4.52 -12.93 0.06
C LEU A 142 -5.61 -11.85 0.00
N ASP A 143 -6.86 -12.23 -0.31
CA ASP A 143 -8.02 -11.33 -0.25
C ASP A 143 -8.27 -10.76 1.15
N ARG A 144 -7.86 -11.44 2.22
CA ARG A 144 -8.05 -10.99 3.61
C ARG A 144 -6.86 -10.21 4.14
N VAL A 145 -5.63 -10.59 3.76
CA VAL A 145 -4.38 -10.03 4.31
C VAL A 145 -4.37 -8.50 4.24
N CYS A 146 -4.61 -7.91 3.07
CA CYS A 146 -4.58 -6.45 2.94
C CYS A 146 -5.83 -5.75 3.51
N ASN A 147 -6.93 -6.48 3.71
CA ASN A 147 -8.11 -5.97 4.41
C ASN A 147 -7.90 -5.89 5.92
N ASN A 148 -7.08 -6.76 6.50
CA ASN A 148 -6.74 -6.75 7.93
C ASN A 148 -5.88 -5.55 8.35
N VAL A 149 -5.36 -4.76 7.40
CA VAL A 149 -4.62 -3.51 7.66
C VAL A 149 -5.43 -2.53 8.53
N TYR A 150 -6.77 -2.56 8.44
CA TYR A 150 -7.65 -1.74 9.27
C TYR A 150 -7.69 -2.13 10.75
N ASP A 151 -7.06 -3.23 11.16
CA ASP A 151 -6.87 -3.58 12.57
C ASP A 151 -5.63 -2.90 13.18
N TYR A 152 -4.79 -2.27 12.36
CA TYR A 152 -3.61 -1.51 12.78
C TYR A 152 -3.95 -0.03 13.00
N ARG A 153 -3.17 0.66 13.83
CA ARG A 153 -3.20 2.12 13.96
C ARG A 153 -1.80 2.69 13.86
N SER A 154 -1.70 3.90 13.31
CA SER A 154 -0.45 4.64 13.27
C SER A 154 -0.25 5.45 14.56
N ILE A 155 0.81 5.14 15.31
CA ILE A 155 1.16 5.81 16.57
C ILE A 155 2.51 6.50 16.43
N ALA A 156 2.57 7.76 16.84
CA ALA A 156 3.81 8.52 16.90
C ALA A 156 4.65 8.07 18.10
N GLY A 157 5.94 7.80 17.92
CA GLY A 157 6.84 7.43 19.02
C GLY A 157 7.64 6.15 18.78
N PRO A 158 7.00 4.98 18.56
CA PRO A 158 7.72 3.74 18.30
C PRO A 158 8.46 3.79 16.96
N ASP A 159 9.49 2.96 16.82
CA ASP A 159 10.28 2.89 15.59
C ASP A 159 9.48 2.23 14.45
N PHE A 160 8.60 1.28 14.81
CA PHE A 160 7.54 0.81 13.93
C PHE A 160 6.20 1.47 14.31
N PRO A 161 5.61 2.31 13.44
CA PRO A 161 4.46 3.11 13.83
C PRO A 161 3.12 2.36 13.76
N TYR A 162 3.04 1.18 13.14
CA TYR A 162 1.79 0.44 12.96
C TYR A 162 1.60 -0.58 14.07
N ILE A 163 0.66 -0.35 14.97
CA ILE A 163 0.39 -1.24 16.10
C ILE A 163 -1.00 -1.85 15.92
N LYS A 164 -1.08 -3.19 15.99
CA LYS A 164 -2.34 -3.93 15.84
C LYS A 164 -3.14 -3.90 17.13
N GLY A 165 -4.46 -3.72 17.01
CA GLY A 165 -5.37 -3.82 18.15
C GLY A 165 -5.06 -2.76 19.20
N VAL A 166 -5.04 -1.49 18.79
CA VAL A 166 -4.99 -0.32 19.67
C VAL A 166 -6.00 0.70 19.13
N LYS A 167 -6.49 1.62 19.98
CA LYS A 167 -7.39 2.68 19.51
C LYS A 167 -6.59 3.81 18.86
N SER A 168 -7.14 4.46 17.82
CA SER A 168 -6.50 5.66 17.28
C SER A 168 -6.38 6.74 18.36
N MET A 169 -5.34 7.57 18.32
CA MET A 169 -5.17 8.67 19.29
C MET A 169 -6.37 9.64 19.25
N PHE A 170 -6.95 9.84 18.07
CA PHE A 170 -8.15 10.64 17.89
C PHE A 170 -9.37 10.01 18.57
N ARG A 171 -9.58 8.70 18.41
CA ARG A 171 -10.64 7.95 19.09
C ARG A 171 -10.50 8.04 20.60
N GLN A 172 -9.30 7.84 21.14
CA GLN A 172 -9.04 7.94 22.57
C GLN A 172 -9.42 9.34 23.10
N HIS A 173 -8.97 10.39 22.42
CA HIS A 173 -9.30 11.76 22.81
C HIS A 173 -10.79 12.08 22.70
N LEU A 174 -11.47 11.58 21.66
CA LEU A 174 -12.92 11.69 21.52
C LEU A 174 -13.65 11.00 22.67
N GLU A 175 -13.28 9.76 23.00
CA GLU A 175 -13.88 9.01 24.10
C GLU A 175 -13.66 9.70 25.46
N ASP A 176 -12.47 10.24 25.70
CA ASP A 176 -12.15 10.98 26.92
C ASP A 176 -13.01 12.25 27.05
N MET A 177 -13.14 13.04 25.98
CA MET A 177 -14.01 14.22 25.96
C MET A 177 -15.48 13.83 26.18
N MET A 178 -15.95 12.79 25.51
CA MET A 178 -17.32 12.29 25.68
C MET A 178 -17.59 11.82 27.11
N GLY A 179 -16.63 11.10 27.71
CA GLY A 179 -16.68 10.65 29.09
C GLY A 179 -16.73 11.80 30.09
N GLN A 180 -15.92 12.85 29.87
CA GLN A 180 -15.90 14.05 30.71
C GLN A 180 -17.22 14.83 30.64
N HIS A 181 -17.78 14.98 29.44
CA HIS A 181 -18.99 15.77 29.22
C HIS A 181 -20.30 14.96 29.30
N LYS A 182 -20.24 13.66 29.61
CA LYS A 182 -21.38 12.73 29.68
C LYS A 182 -22.30 12.77 28.45
N LEU A 183 -21.74 13.06 27.27
CA LEU A 183 -22.48 13.03 26.02
C LEU A 183 -22.49 11.60 25.48
N SER A 184 -23.66 10.98 25.50
CA SER A 184 -23.94 9.76 24.72
C SER A 184 -24.38 10.18 23.32
N VAL A 185 -23.43 10.46 22.44
CA VAL A 185 -23.73 10.74 21.04
C VAL A 185 -23.14 9.62 20.21
N LYS A 186 -24.04 8.89 19.53
CA LYS A 186 -23.65 8.00 18.44
C LYS A 186 -22.87 8.86 17.46
N LEU A 187 -21.59 8.58 17.29
CA LEU A 187 -20.77 9.34 16.37
C LEU A 187 -21.32 9.08 14.96
N ASP A 188 -21.98 10.08 14.37
CA ASP A 188 -22.55 9.99 13.02
C ASP A 188 -21.45 9.97 11.92
N ALA A 189 -20.18 9.82 12.31
CA ALA A 189 -19.07 9.65 11.41
C ALA A 189 -18.81 8.15 11.16
N PRO A 190 -18.53 7.75 9.90
CA PRO A 190 -18.03 6.42 9.58
C PRO A 190 -16.82 6.05 10.45
N GLU A 191 -16.84 4.84 11.02
CA GLU A 191 -15.78 4.29 11.88
C GLU A 191 -14.38 4.45 11.25
N GLU A 192 -14.27 4.22 9.95
CA GLU A 192 -13.03 4.35 9.19
C GLU A 192 -12.41 5.77 9.28
N LEU A 193 -13.22 6.82 9.22
CA LEU A 193 -12.74 8.21 9.27
C LEU A 193 -12.27 8.61 10.68
N VAL A 194 -12.82 7.96 11.70
CA VAL A 194 -12.48 8.21 13.11
C VAL A 194 -11.21 7.46 13.49
N GLU A 195 -11.04 6.26 12.93
CA GLU A 195 -9.87 5.44 13.18
C GLU A 195 -8.65 5.88 12.34
N ASP A 196 -8.85 6.41 11.12
CA ASP A 196 -7.77 6.90 10.24
C ASP A 196 -8.08 8.28 9.61
N PRO A 197 -8.01 9.37 10.40
CA PRO A 197 -8.24 10.72 9.88
C PRO A 197 -7.20 11.17 8.84
N THR A 198 -6.06 10.49 8.76
CA THR A 198 -4.93 10.82 7.85
C THR A 198 -4.92 9.98 6.57
N TYR A 199 -5.87 9.05 6.41
CA TYR A 199 -5.91 8.08 5.31
C TYR A 199 -4.58 7.30 5.14
N GLU A 200 -3.87 7.08 6.23
CA GLU A 200 -2.59 6.38 6.23
C GLU A 200 -2.78 4.87 6.05
N LEU A 201 -3.77 4.27 6.72
CA LEU A 201 -4.12 2.86 6.60
C LEU A 201 -4.72 2.56 5.23
N ARG A 202 -5.50 3.49 4.68
CA ARG A 202 -5.99 3.36 3.29
C ARG A 202 -4.86 3.32 2.28
N ARG A 203 -3.82 4.15 2.46
CA ARG A 203 -2.59 4.10 1.63
C ARG A 203 -1.80 2.82 1.86
N MET A 204 -1.76 2.32 3.11
CA MET A 204 -1.16 1.03 3.44
C MET A 204 -1.85 -0.11 2.70
N GLN A 205 -3.19 -0.18 2.75
CA GLN A 205 -3.97 -1.19 2.03
C GLN A 205 -3.70 -1.15 0.53
N TYR A 206 -3.73 0.04 -0.08
CA TYR A 206 -3.44 0.20 -1.50
C TYR A 206 -2.05 -0.34 -1.86
N LYS A 207 -1.01 0.06 -1.11
CA LYS A 207 0.36 -0.43 -1.34
C LYS A 207 0.53 -1.92 -1.05
N CYS A 208 -0.24 -2.46 -0.09
CA CYS A 208 -0.27 -3.89 0.23
C CYS A 208 -0.79 -4.69 -0.98
N ASN A 209 -1.91 -4.26 -1.58
CA ASN A 209 -2.43 -4.91 -2.79
C ASN A 209 -1.42 -4.86 -3.95
N GLN A 210 -0.79 -3.70 -4.17
CA GLN A 210 0.27 -3.58 -5.18
C GLN A 210 1.45 -4.52 -4.92
N MET A 211 1.82 -4.73 -3.66
CA MET A 211 2.90 -5.64 -3.30
C MET A 211 2.52 -7.10 -3.52
N ILE A 212 1.27 -7.49 -3.25
CA ILE A 212 0.78 -8.83 -3.60
C ILE A 212 0.85 -9.04 -5.11
N GLU A 213 0.40 -8.07 -5.89
CA GLU A 213 0.44 -8.13 -7.36
C GLU A 213 1.89 -8.21 -7.90
N GLU A 214 2.82 -7.43 -7.33
CA GLU A 214 4.22 -7.39 -7.79
C GLU A 214 5.00 -8.66 -7.41
N PHE A 215 4.69 -9.27 -6.26
CA PHE A 215 5.44 -10.40 -5.69
C PHE A 215 4.60 -11.69 -5.59
N GLU A 216 3.59 -11.85 -6.45
CA GLU A 216 2.67 -13.00 -6.45
C GLU A 216 3.43 -14.33 -6.53
N ASP A 217 4.40 -14.43 -7.43
CA ASP A 217 5.20 -15.64 -7.64
C ASP A 217 6.03 -16.02 -6.40
N ASP A 218 6.64 -15.04 -5.72
CA ASP A 218 7.44 -15.29 -4.52
C ASP A 218 6.55 -15.67 -3.33
N ILE A 219 5.37 -15.06 -3.21
CA ILE A 219 4.36 -15.41 -2.21
C ILE A 219 3.85 -16.84 -2.46
N TYR A 220 3.61 -17.19 -3.72
CA TYR A 220 3.19 -18.53 -4.13
C TYR A 220 4.26 -19.58 -3.82
N ASP A 221 5.52 -19.29 -4.13
CA ASP A 221 6.64 -20.20 -3.87
C ASP A 221 6.83 -20.42 -2.37
N TRP A 222 6.76 -19.35 -1.57
CA TRP A 222 6.75 -19.45 -0.11
C TRP A 222 5.60 -20.33 0.38
N TYR A 223 4.37 -20.05 -0.08
CA TYR A 223 3.19 -20.74 0.40
C TYR A 223 3.17 -22.23 0.01
N LEU A 224 3.66 -22.63 -1.16
CA LEU A 224 3.61 -24.05 -1.54
C LEU A 224 4.79 -24.86 -1.02
N LYS A 225 5.98 -24.27 -0.95
CA LYS A 225 7.22 -25.01 -0.70
C LYS A 225 7.86 -24.69 0.64
N ASN A 226 7.71 -23.46 1.13
CA ASN A 226 8.52 -22.93 2.23
C ASN A 226 7.69 -22.38 3.40
N GLN A 227 6.48 -22.93 3.67
CA GLN A 227 5.64 -22.49 4.82
C GLN A 227 6.34 -22.64 6.19
N SER A 228 7.41 -23.42 6.28
CA SER A 228 8.23 -23.55 7.50
C SER A 228 9.14 -22.34 7.75
N GLU A 229 9.40 -21.54 6.72
CA GLU A 229 10.25 -20.35 6.80
C GLU A 229 9.41 -19.12 7.17
N ASN A 230 10.04 -18.17 7.86
CA ASN A 230 9.37 -16.93 8.25
C ASN A 230 9.12 -16.08 6.99
N PRO A 231 7.86 -15.73 6.64
CA PRO A 231 7.57 -14.93 5.44
C PRO A 231 8.24 -13.55 5.49
N LEU A 232 8.48 -13.02 6.69
CA LEU A 232 9.18 -11.74 6.87
C LEU A 232 10.63 -11.81 6.37
N GLU A 233 11.29 -12.95 6.51
CA GLU A 233 12.64 -13.16 5.98
C GLU A 233 12.57 -13.51 4.49
N PHE A 234 11.83 -14.57 4.16
CA PHE A 234 11.78 -15.13 2.80
C PHE A 234 11.21 -14.17 1.76
N ILE A 235 10.17 -13.41 2.10
CA ILE A 235 9.51 -12.48 1.17
C ILE A 235 10.13 -11.09 1.34
N CYS A 236 10.11 -10.53 2.55
CA CYS A 236 10.52 -9.14 2.71
C CYS A 236 12.01 -8.91 2.61
N ALA A 237 12.82 -9.63 3.39
CA ALA A 237 14.25 -9.40 3.41
C ALA A 237 14.91 -9.82 2.09
N ASP A 238 14.50 -10.95 1.53
CA ASP A 238 15.19 -11.56 0.38
C ASP A 238 14.67 -11.08 -0.99
N LYS A 239 13.37 -10.76 -1.11
CA LYS A 239 12.73 -10.47 -2.42
C LYS A 239 12.30 -9.01 -2.57
N VAL A 240 11.63 -8.47 -1.56
CA VAL A 240 10.97 -7.17 -1.66
C VAL A 240 11.91 -6.00 -1.36
N LEU A 241 12.74 -6.11 -0.31
CA LEU A 241 13.51 -5.00 0.23
C LEU A 241 14.97 -5.04 -0.19
N THR A 242 15.53 -3.86 -0.43
CA THR A 242 16.98 -3.73 -0.56
C THR A 242 17.65 -3.74 0.82
N SER A 243 18.96 -4.04 0.88
CA SER A 243 19.71 -4.10 2.14
C SER A 243 19.69 -2.81 2.97
N LYS A 244 19.34 -1.67 2.37
CA LYS A 244 19.22 -0.36 3.05
C LYS A 244 17.83 -0.07 3.58
N GLU A 245 16.84 -0.90 3.25
CA GLU A 245 15.43 -0.68 3.58
C GLU A 245 14.92 -1.64 4.66
N GLN A 246 15.78 -2.49 5.23
CA GLN A 246 15.38 -3.56 6.16
C GLN A 246 15.25 -3.12 7.62
N ASP A 247 15.55 -1.87 7.95
CA ASP A 247 15.57 -1.35 9.32
C ASP A 247 14.23 -1.55 10.05
N CYS A 248 13.10 -1.53 9.33
CA CYS A 248 11.79 -1.67 9.95
C CYS A 248 11.40 -3.11 10.30
N LEU A 249 12.09 -4.12 9.76
CA LEU A 249 11.69 -5.53 9.89
C LEU A 249 11.72 -6.02 11.35
N TYR A 250 12.72 -5.57 12.10
CA TYR A 250 12.97 -6.02 13.47
C TYR A 250 12.72 -4.93 14.52
N ALA A 251 12.13 -3.81 14.10
CA ALA A 251 11.76 -2.74 15.02
C ALA A 251 10.71 -3.24 16.05
N SER A 252 10.77 -2.72 17.27
CA SER A 252 9.83 -3.12 18.32
C SER A 252 8.39 -2.71 17.97
N THR A 253 7.46 -3.65 18.19
CA THR A 253 6.00 -3.46 18.10
C THR A 253 5.35 -3.36 19.49
N GLU A 254 6.14 -3.16 20.53
CA GLU A 254 5.61 -2.97 21.88
C GLU A 254 4.66 -1.77 21.91
N VAL A 255 3.47 -2.00 22.47
CA VAL A 255 2.45 -0.97 22.63
C VAL A 255 3.00 0.05 23.63
N PRO A 256 3.16 1.33 23.24
CA PRO A 256 3.63 2.35 24.18
C PRO A 256 2.66 2.52 25.36
N ASP A 257 3.16 2.84 26.56
CA ASP A 257 2.34 2.98 27.78
C ASP A 257 1.15 3.95 27.64
N PHE A 258 1.26 4.94 26.75
CA PHE A 258 0.20 5.92 26.50
C PHE A 258 -0.86 5.43 25.51
N ALA A 259 -0.63 4.31 24.81
CA ALA A 259 -1.55 3.77 23.83
C ALA A 259 -2.58 2.86 24.50
N THR A 260 -3.85 3.27 24.44
CA THR A 260 -4.93 2.48 25.03
C THR A 260 -5.22 1.23 24.21
N GLN A 261 -5.07 0.05 24.84
CA GLN A 261 -5.50 -1.23 24.27
C GLN A 261 -7.04 -1.26 24.13
N PRO A 262 -7.59 -1.94 23.11
CA PRO A 262 -9.01 -2.12 22.94
C PRO A 262 -9.56 -2.89 24.15
N LYS A 263 -10.79 -2.55 24.54
CA LYS A 263 -11.53 -3.39 25.48
C LYS A 263 -11.61 -4.81 24.87
N PRO A 264 -11.47 -5.88 25.68
CA PRO A 264 -11.65 -7.25 25.19
C PRO A 264 -12.96 -7.34 24.41
N ILE A 265 -12.89 -7.81 23.18
CA ILE A 265 -14.09 -8.12 22.39
C ILE A 265 -14.77 -9.27 23.11
N ASP A 266 -15.96 -9.03 23.66
CA ASP A 266 -16.80 -10.11 24.16
C ASP A 266 -17.03 -11.09 23.02
N LYS A 267 -16.82 -12.39 23.28
CA LYS A 267 -16.81 -13.48 22.29
C LYS A 267 -18.09 -13.61 21.46
N ASP A 268 -19.14 -12.85 21.76
CA ASP A 268 -20.39 -12.79 21.02
C ASP A 268 -20.37 -11.84 19.80
N GLU A 269 -19.39 -10.92 19.69
CA GLU A 269 -19.37 -9.90 18.64
C GLU A 269 -18.56 -10.30 17.39
N SER A 270 -17.74 -11.36 17.47
CA SER A 270 -17.05 -11.91 16.28
C SER A 270 -18.01 -12.47 15.23
N THR A 271 -19.23 -12.83 15.62
CA THR A 271 -20.27 -13.36 14.73
C THR A 271 -20.98 -12.26 13.93
N LYS A 272 -20.78 -10.97 14.28
CA LYS A 272 -21.45 -9.83 13.63
C LYS A 272 -20.57 -9.02 12.67
N ARG A 273 -19.27 -9.31 12.57
CA ARG A 273 -18.39 -8.73 11.53
C ARG A 273 -18.58 -9.43 10.17
N ASN A 274 -19.83 -9.64 9.75
CA ASN A 274 -20.16 -9.82 8.34
C ASN A 274 -20.42 -8.44 7.76
N PHE A 275 -19.34 -7.74 7.41
CA PHE A 275 -19.42 -6.44 6.78
C PHE A 275 -20.04 -6.63 5.37
N HIS A 276 -21.29 -6.22 5.21
CA HIS A 276 -21.90 -6.06 3.88
C HIS A 276 -21.21 -4.88 3.16
N ARG A 277 -20.31 -5.17 2.23
CA ARG A 277 -19.96 -4.32 1.06
C ARG A 277 -19.47 -5.24 -0.06
N GLY A 278 -19.94 -5.19 -1.30
CA GLY A 278 -20.74 -4.16 -1.97
C GLY A 278 -22.03 -4.69 -2.59
N ALA A 279 -23.07 -3.86 -2.50
CA ALA A 279 -24.09 -3.84 -3.53
C ALA A 279 -23.45 -3.34 -4.84
N ASN A 280 -23.85 -3.95 -5.95
CA ASN A 280 -23.46 -3.65 -7.32
C ASN A 280 -23.38 -2.14 -7.59
N LEU A 281 -22.27 -1.69 -8.19
CA LEU A 281 -22.37 -0.62 -9.18
C LEU A 281 -22.97 -1.25 -10.43
N GLU A 282 -24.28 -1.07 -10.63
CA GLU A 282 -24.85 -1.17 -11.97
C GLU A 282 -24.43 0.09 -12.76
N LEU A 283 -23.76 -0.13 -13.88
CA LEU A 283 -23.61 0.83 -14.98
C LEU A 283 -24.84 0.73 -15.89
#